data_AF-A0A120CWH0-F1
#
_entry.id   AF-A0A120CWH0-F1
#
_cell.length_a   1.000
_cell.length_b   1.000
_cell.length_c   1.000
_cell.angle_alpha   90.00
_cell.angle_beta   90.00
_cell.angle_gamma   90.00
#
_symmetry.space_group_name_H-M   'P 1'
#
loop_
_entity.id
_entity.type
_entity.pdbx_description
1 polymer ?
#
loop_
_entity_poly.entity_id
_entity_poly.type
_entity_poly.pdbx_seq_one_letter_code
_entity_poly.pdbx_strand_id
1 'polypeptide(L)' 'MGLSGWHLLILALVAVLVFGGSGRISSIMGDVAKGIKNFKKGLSEEEEGERSEAKADPRVIDQRPLGVAERDSTKTG' A
#
# COMPACT_ATOMS: atom_id res chain seq x y z
N MET A 1 -37.13 8.54 -1.60
CA MET A 1 -36.46 7.55 -2.50
C MET A 1 -34.97 7.79 -2.38
N GLY A 2 -34.39 7.31 -1.27
CA GLY A 2 -33.05 7.69 -0.85
C GLY A 2 -31.98 7.04 -1.71
N LEU A 3 -30.81 7.68 -1.75
CA LEU A 3 -29.57 7.17 -2.32
C LEU A 3 -29.11 5.94 -1.54
N SER A 4 -29.84 4.82 -1.65
CA SER A 4 -29.46 3.53 -1.10
C SER A 4 -28.16 3.10 -1.76
N GLY A 5 -27.26 2.44 -1.02
CA GLY A 5 -25.93 2.01 -1.50
C GLY A 5 -25.95 1.25 -2.83
N TRP A 6 -27.10 0.69 -3.21
CA TRP A 6 -27.35 0.12 -4.53
C TRP A 6 -27.14 1.11 -5.69
N HIS A 7 -27.56 2.37 -5.53
CA HIS A 7 -27.36 3.42 -6.53
C HIS A 7 -25.90 3.80 -6.68
N LEU A 8 -25.13 3.85 -5.58
CA LEU A 8 -23.70 4.15 -5.62
C LEU A 8 -22.92 3.05 -6.35
N LEU A 9 -23.31 1.79 -6.15
CA LEU A 9 -22.68 0.65 -6.83
C LEU A 9 -22.93 0.68 -8.36
N ILE A 10 -24.16 0.99 -8.76
CA ILE A 10 -24.52 1.16 -10.18
C ILE A 10 -23.78 2.36 -10.78
N LEU A 11 -23.71 3.49 -10.07
CA LEU A 11 -23.00 4.68 -10.52
C LEU A 11 -21.50 4.41 -10.69
N ALA A 12 -20.89 3.70 -9.73
CA ALA A 12 -19.48 3.31 -9.79
C ALA A 12 -19.20 2.41 -11.00
N LEU A 13 -20.08 1.45 -11.30
CA LEU A 13 -19.94 0.57 -12.46
C LEU A 13 -19.96 1.36 -13.78
N VAL A 14 -20.91 2.30 -13.92
CA VAL A 14 -21.00 3.16 -15.11
C VAL A 14 -19.78 4.09 -15.21
N ALA A 15 -19.33 4.66 -14.09
CA ALA A 15 -18.13 5.51 -14.06
C ALA A 15 -16.88 4.73 -14.49
N VAL A 16 -16.69 3.50 -14.02
CA VAL A 16 -15.56 2.66 -14.45
C VAL A 16 -15.68 2.28 -15.93
N LEU A 17 -16.88 2.05 -16.46
CA LEU A 17 -17.04 1.74 -17.90
C LEU A 17 -16.72 2.94 -18.80
N VAL A 18 -17.10 4.15 -18.38
CA VAL A 18 -16.86 5.40 -19.12
C VAL A 18 -15.41 5.87 -19.00
N PHE A 19 -14.81 5.78 -17.81
CA PHE A 19 -13.46 6.29 -17.54
C PHE A 19 -12.37 5.21 -17.57
N GLY A 20 -12.71 3.93 -17.49
CA GLY A 20 -11.78 2.80 -17.36
C GLY A 20 -11.02 2.40 -18.62
N GLY A 21 -11.38 2.95 -19.78
CA GLY A 21 -10.75 2.62 -21.07
C GLY A 21 -9.31 3.12 -21.27
N SER A 22 -8.78 4.00 -20.41
CA SER A 22 -7.47 4.64 -20.65
C SER A 22 -6.31 4.18 -19.74
N GLY A 23 -6.52 3.20 -18.86
CA GLY A 23 -5.47 2.70 -17.94
C GLY A 23 -4.99 3.69 -16.85
N ARG A 24 -5.35 4.98 -16.97
CA ARG A 24 -5.04 6.06 -16.01
C ARG A 24 -5.64 5.82 -14.62
N ILE A 25 -6.76 5.08 -14.54
CA ILE A 25 -7.44 4.75 -13.28
C ILE A 25 -6.50 4.04 -12.30
N SER A 26 -5.60 3.18 -12.78
CA SER A 26 -4.73 2.40 -11.89
C SER A 26 -3.70 3.27 -11.14
N SER A 27 -3.10 4.23 -11.85
CA SER A 27 -2.14 5.17 -11.24
C SER A 27 -2.85 6.10 -10.24
N ILE A 28 -4.00 6.65 -10.62
CA ILE A 28 -4.76 7.58 -9.78
C ILE A 28 -5.36 6.86 -8.56
N MET A 29 -5.90 5.65 -8.74
CA MET A 29 -6.38 4.83 -7.64
C MET A 29 -5.25 4.45 -6.68
N GLY A 30 -4.03 4.20 -7.19
CA GLY A 30 -2.85 3.95 -6.37
C GLY A 30 -2.47 5.13 -5.48
N ASP A 31 -2.51 6.36 -6.00
CA ASP A 31 -2.20 7.57 -5.23
C ASP A 31 -3.32 7.91 -4.22
N VAL A 32 -4.58 7.73 -4.62
CA VAL A 32 -5.74 7.87 -3.72
C VAL A 32 -5.72 6.82 -2.60
N ALA A 33 -5.39 5.57 -2.90
CA ALA A 33 -5.27 4.51 -1.90
C ALA A 33 -4.17 4.80 -0.87
N LYS A 34 -3.02 5.34 -1.31
CA LYS A 34 -1.96 5.78 -0.39
C LYS A 34 -2.43 6.95 0.49
N GLY A 35 -3.14 7.93 -0.07
CA GLY A 35 -3.72 9.05 0.68
C GLY A 35 -4.71 8.60 1.75
N ILE A 36 -5.66 7.72 1.38
CA ILE A 36 -6.65 7.16 2.32
C ILE A 36 -5.99 6.27 3.37
N LYS A 37 -4.96 5.48 3.01
CA LYS A 37 -4.21 4.65 3.96
C LYS A 37 -3.48 5.49 5.01
N ASN A 38 -2.84 6.58 4.58
CA ASN A 38 -2.15 7.49 5.49
C ASN A 38 -3.13 8.26 6.37
N PHE A 39 -4.28 8.66 5.83
CA PHE A 39 -5.36 9.28 6.60
C PHE A 39 -5.91 8.32 7.66
N LYS A 40 -6.23 7.08 7.26
CA LYS A 40 -6.68 6.04 8.20
C LYS A 40 -5.61 5.74 9.26
N LYS A 41 -4.34 5.64 8.87
CA LYS A 41 -3.24 5.43 9.82
C LYS A 41 -3.14 6.59 10.82
N GLY A 42 -3.25 7.84 10.36
CA GLY A 42 -3.26 9.00 11.25
C GLY A 42 -4.43 8.99 12.23
N LEU A 43 -5.64 8.64 11.78
CA LEU A 43 -6.79 8.48 12.68
C LEU A 43 -6.63 7.29 13.64
N SER A 44 -6.13 6.17 13.15
CA SER A 44 -5.89 4.99 13.98
C SER A 44 -4.75 5.20 14.97
N GLU A 45 -3.74 6.02 14.68
CA GLU A 45 -2.70 6.41 15.65
C GLU A 45 -3.28 7.35 16.74
N GLU A 46 -4.29 8.14 16.40
CA GLU A 46 -5.03 8.99 17.35
C GLU A 46 -5.98 8.17 18.25
N GLU A 47 -6.58 7.09 17.72
CA GLU A 47 -7.38 6.12 18.50
C GLU A 47 -6.53 5.05 19.23
N GLU A 48 -5.37 4.64 18.67
CA GLU A 48 -4.45 3.64 19.23
C GLU A 48 -3.33 4.27 20.09
N GLY A 49 -3.29 5.59 20.26
CA GLY A 49 -2.45 6.25 21.26
C GLY A 49 -2.69 5.75 22.70
N GLU A 50 -3.81 5.06 22.94
CA GLU A 50 -4.10 4.34 24.19
C GLU A 50 -3.75 2.83 24.15
N ARG A 51 -3.28 2.23 23.04
CA ARG A 51 -3.08 0.77 22.95
C ARG A 51 -1.90 0.16 22.17
N SER A 52 -1.19 0.84 21.27
CA SER A 52 -0.24 0.12 20.37
C SER A 52 1.10 0.80 20.12
N GLU A 53 1.97 0.87 21.15
CA GLU A 53 3.43 1.04 20.97
C GLU A 53 4.12 -0.28 20.48
N ALA A 54 3.41 -1.13 19.74
CA ALA A 54 3.84 -2.50 19.48
C ALA A 54 3.60 -2.98 18.04
N LYS A 55 3.75 -2.13 17.01
CA LYS A 55 4.02 -2.63 15.65
C LYS A 55 4.64 -1.60 14.71
N ALA A 56 5.71 -0.96 15.16
CA ALA A 56 6.62 -0.28 14.26
C ALA A 56 7.43 -1.33 13.45
N ASP A 57 7.23 -1.30 12.13
CA ASP A 57 8.29 -1.42 11.13
C ASP A 57 9.01 -2.78 10.93
N PRO A 58 8.61 -3.61 9.94
CA PRO A 58 9.60 -4.40 9.22
C PRO A 58 10.38 -3.44 8.32
N ARG A 59 11.55 -3.05 8.83
CA ARG A 59 12.53 -2.17 8.19
C ARG A 59 12.60 -2.34 6.67
N VAL A 60 12.29 -1.23 6.03
CA VAL A 60 12.66 -0.83 4.68
C VAL A 60 14.13 -1.17 4.38
N ILE A 61 14.36 -1.83 3.23
CA ILE A 61 15.56 -1.74 2.38
C ILE A 61 16.90 -2.07 3.06
N ASP A 62 17.32 -3.34 2.97
CA ASP A 62 18.74 -3.69 2.93
C ASP A 62 18.98 -4.74 1.82
N GLN A 63 18.72 -4.34 0.57
CA GLN A 63 19.33 -4.98 -0.59
C GLN A 63 20.62 -4.22 -0.94
N ARG A 64 21.65 -4.39 -0.11
CA ARG A 64 23.02 -4.35 -0.61
C ARG A 64 23.40 -5.77 -1.03
N PRO A 65 23.46 -6.11 -2.32
CA PRO A 65 24.26 -7.26 -2.72
C PRO A 65 25.72 -6.85 -2.50
N LEU A 66 26.27 -7.16 -1.32
CA LEU A 66 27.72 -7.22 -1.13
C LEU A 66 28.23 -8.45 -1.89
N GLY A 67 28.20 -8.37 -3.21
CA GLY A 67 29.00 -9.19 -4.11
C GLY A 67 30.35 -8.51 -4.29
N VAL A 68 31.19 -8.54 -3.25
CA VAL A 68 32.62 -8.23 -3.37
C VAL A 68 33.37 -9.18 -2.43
N ALA A 69 33.99 -10.18 -3.06
CA ALA A 69 35.25 -10.84 -2.75
C ALA A 69 35.49 -11.46 -1.35
N GLU A 70 36.31 -12.51 -1.37
CA GLU A 70 37.06 -13.06 -0.23
C GLU A 70 36.34 -14.13 0.64
N ARG A 71 36.21 -15.34 0.09
CA ARG A 71 36.44 -16.58 0.86
C ARG A 71 37.29 -17.53 0.03
N ASP A 72 38.56 -17.18 -0.11
CA ASP A 72 39.63 -18.17 -0.25
C ASP A 72 39.79 -18.88 1.10
N SER A 73 39.37 -20.13 1.16
CA SER A 73 39.77 -21.13 2.16
C SER A 73 39.17 -22.48 1.74
N THR A 74 39.56 -22.95 0.55
CA THR A 74 39.36 -24.36 0.19
C THR A 74 40.43 -25.16 0.91
N LYS A 75 40.02 -25.69 2.05
CA LYS A 75 40.62 -26.85 2.70
C LYS A 75 40.74 -27.99 1.68
N THR A 76 41.96 -28.30 1.25
CA THR A 76 42.34 -29.62 0.73
C THR A 76 43.60 -30.05 1.48
N GLY A 77 43.35 -30.76 2.58
CA GLY A 77 44.22 -31.79 3.12
C GLY A 77 43.43 -33.08 3.09
#